data_AF-X0URB3-F1
#
_entry.id   AF-X0URB3-F1
#
_cell.length_a   1.000
_cell.length_b   1.000
_cell.length_c   1.000
_cell.angle_alpha   90.00
_cell.angle_beta   90.00
_cell.angle_gamma   90.00
#
_symmetry.space_group_name_H-M   'P 1'
#
loop_
_entity.id
_entity.type
_entity.pdbx_description
1 polymer ?
#
loop_
_entity_poly.entity_id
_entity_poly.type
_entity_poly.pdbx_seq_one_letter_code
_entity_poly.pdbx_strand_id
1 'polypeptide(L)'
;MANLFDVTSINNMSLTNRFVRSATGTRMAREDGSVTSKLIRHVVDLAKGGVGLIVSGHAYALPDGQASPRQLGIYRDTLVPGLTEMVNAVHDVGGRIVVQISHGGASSNSGLTGVEPMAPSAIPATEGKRASFN
;
A
#
# COMPACT_ATOMS: atom_id res chain seq x y z
N MET A 1 -6.10 26.47 19.00
CA MET A 1 -4.99 25.86 18.23
C MET A 1 -5.32 24.40 18.03
N ALA A 2 -5.01 23.81 16.86
CA ALA A 2 -5.25 22.39 16.62
C ALA A 2 -4.15 21.53 17.26
N ASN A 3 -4.55 20.44 17.93
CA ASN A 3 -3.70 19.44 18.55
C ASN A 3 -3.66 18.15 17.70
N LEU A 4 -2.57 17.39 17.82
CA LEU A 4 -2.36 16.10 17.16
C LEU A 4 -3.42 15.05 17.55
N PHE A 5 -3.95 15.13 18.76
CA PHE A 5 -4.99 14.23 19.28
C PHE A 5 -6.42 14.67 18.94
N ASP A 6 -6.61 15.85 18.35
CA ASP A 6 -7.95 16.32 17.99
C ASP A 6 -8.51 15.50 16.83
N VAL A 7 -9.81 15.20 16.90
CA VAL A 7 -10.59 14.68 15.77
C VAL A 7 -10.47 15.63 14.58
N THR A 8 -10.32 15.06 13.39
CA THR A 8 -10.26 15.82 12.13
C THR A 8 -11.00 15.06 11.04
N SER A 9 -11.18 15.66 9.86
CA SER A 9 -11.71 14.97 8.69
C SER A 9 -10.85 15.18 7.46
N ILE A 10 -10.95 14.24 6.52
CA ILE A 10 -10.53 14.39 5.13
C ILE A 10 -11.79 14.17 4.29
N ASN A 11 -12.31 15.23 3.66
CA ASN A 11 -13.64 15.22 3.06
C ASN A 11 -14.68 14.68 4.07
N ASN A 12 -15.39 13.60 3.71
CA ASN A 12 -16.41 12.96 4.54
C ASN A 12 -15.85 11.87 5.47
N MET A 13 -14.54 11.63 5.48
CA MET A 13 -13.91 10.61 6.33
C MET A 13 -13.46 11.24 7.64
N SER A 14 -14.17 10.93 8.73
CA SER A 14 -13.77 11.31 10.09
C SER A 14 -12.60 10.46 10.58
N LEU A 15 -11.58 11.12 11.15
CA LEU A 15 -10.38 10.54 11.74
C LEU A 15 -10.35 10.84 13.24
N THR A 16 -10.01 9.86 14.06
CA THR A 16 -10.00 9.97 15.53
C THR A 16 -8.89 10.87 16.06
N ASN A 17 -7.86 11.14 15.25
CA ASN A 17 -6.73 12.01 15.52
C ASN A 17 -5.99 12.33 14.21
N ARG A 18 -4.87 13.04 14.31
CA ARG A 18 -4.03 13.47 13.18
C ARG A 18 -2.79 12.59 12.95
N PHE A 19 -2.71 11.39 13.57
CA PHE A 19 -1.63 10.44 13.30
C PHE A 19 -1.90 9.68 12.01
N VAL A 20 -1.01 9.84 11.04
CA VAL A 20 -1.07 9.14 9.76
C VAL A 20 0.09 8.16 9.66
N ARG A 21 -0.21 6.87 9.45
CA ARG A 21 0.81 5.92 9.04
C ARG A 21 1.05 6.06 7.55
N SER A 22 2.24 6.54 7.19
CA SER A 22 2.68 6.66 5.80
C SER A 22 2.70 5.33 5.07
N ALA A 23 2.55 5.40 3.74
CA ALA A 23 2.61 4.23 2.89
C ALA A 23 3.95 3.52 3.07
N THR A 24 3.89 2.26 3.48
CA THR A 24 5.08 1.45 3.81
C THR A 24 4.97 0.10 3.13
N GLY A 25 5.95 -0.22 2.27
CA GLY A 25 6.03 -1.52 1.61
C GLY A 25 6.34 -2.64 2.59
N THR A 26 5.33 -3.40 3.02
CA THR A 26 5.46 -4.44 4.06
C THR A 26 6.04 -5.77 3.55
N ARG A 27 5.99 -6.01 2.23
CA ARG A 27 6.31 -7.30 1.59
C ARG A 27 5.52 -8.49 2.19
N MET A 28 4.28 -8.25 2.62
CA MET A 28 3.41 -9.25 3.25
C MET A 28 2.27 -9.73 2.35
N ALA A 29 2.13 -9.25 1.11
CA ALA A 29 1.19 -9.83 0.17
C ALA A 29 1.71 -11.19 -0.34
N ARG A 30 0.87 -11.92 -1.08
CA ARG A 30 1.34 -13.06 -1.87
C ARG A 30 2.11 -12.58 -3.10
N GLU A 31 2.76 -13.50 -3.80
CA GLU A 31 3.50 -13.19 -5.03
C GLU A 31 2.59 -12.59 -6.12
N ASP A 32 1.32 -12.99 -6.16
CA ASP A 32 0.30 -12.48 -7.09
C ASP A 32 -0.37 -11.16 -6.61
N GLY A 33 0.15 -10.57 -5.53
CA GLY A 33 -0.34 -9.35 -4.92
C GLY A 33 -1.59 -9.50 -4.05
N SER A 34 -2.11 -10.71 -3.87
CA SER A 34 -3.27 -10.93 -3.01
C SER A 34 -2.95 -10.71 -1.53
N VAL A 35 -3.95 -10.24 -0.79
CA VAL A 35 -3.86 -9.98 0.64
C VAL A 35 -3.60 -11.29 1.39
N THR A 36 -2.80 -11.23 2.46
CA THR A 36 -2.60 -12.34 3.39
C THR A 36 -3.12 -11.98 4.77
N SER A 37 -3.47 -12.99 5.57
CA SER A 37 -3.86 -12.77 6.97
C SER A 37 -2.77 -12.08 7.79
N LYS A 38 -1.49 -12.22 7.41
CA LYS A 38 -0.37 -11.50 8.05
C LYS A 38 -0.46 -10.00 7.77
N LEU A 39 -0.75 -9.62 6.53
CA LEU A 39 -0.95 -8.21 6.16
C LEU A 39 -2.17 -7.62 6.87
N ILE A 40 -3.28 -8.37 6.94
CA ILE A 40 -4.50 -7.94 7.66
C ILE A 40 -4.19 -7.69 9.14
N ARG A 41 -3.57 -8.65 9.83
CA ARG A 41 -3.18 -8.48 11.24
C ARG A 41 -2.31 -7.24 11.44
N HIS A 42 -1.33 -7.02 10.57
CA HIS A 42 -0.45 -5.85 10.67
C HIS A 42 -1.21 -4.51 10.61
N VAL A 43 -2.14 -4.34 9.67
CA VAL A 43 -2.91 -3.09 9.57
C VAL A 43 -3.95 -2.95 10.69
N VAL A 44 -4.51 -4.06 11.18
CA VAL A 44 -5.40 -4.06 12.35
C VAL A 44 -4.66 -3.66 13.62
N ASP A 45 -3.44 -4.15 13.83
CA ASP A 45 -2.62 -3.80 14.99
C ASP A 45 -2.28 -2.30 14.99
N LEU A 46 -2.02 -1.71 13.82
CA LEU A 46 -1.82 -0.25 13.68
C LEU A 46 -3.08 0.53 14.07
N ALA A 47 -4.26 0.08 13.64
CA ALA A 47 -5.53 0.72 13.97
C ALA A 47 -5.82 0.63 15.48
N LYS A 48 -5.65 -0.56 16.08
CA LYS A 48 -5.77 -0.76 17.54
C LYS A 48 -4.76 0.07 18.34
N GLY A 49 -3.59 0.34 17.76
CA GLY A 49 -2.56 1.21 18.33
C GLY A 49 -2.91 2.72 18.29
N GLY A 50 -4.06 3.11 17.74
CA GLY A 50 -4.54 4.48 17.74
C GLY A 50 -4.11 5.32 16.53
N VAL A 51 -3.65 4.70 15.43
CA VAL A 51 -3.39 5.43 14.19
C VAL A 51 -4.71 5.95 13.60
N GLY A 52 -4.81 7.27 13.42
CA GLY A 52 -6.01 7.92 12.87
C GLY A 52 -6.28 7.58 11.40
N LEU A 53 -5.22 7.46 10.59
CA LEU A 53 -5.31 7.03 9.18
C LEU A 53 -4.13 6.14 8.78
N ILE A 54 -4.42 4.99 8.20
CA ILE A 54 -3.43 4.09 7.60
C ILE A 54 -3.41 4.32 6.10
N VAL A 55 -2.23 4.60 5.53
CA VAL A 55 -2.02 4.48 4.08
C VAL A 55 -1.40 3.11 3.83
N SER A 56 -2.03 2.29 2.98
CA SER A 56 -1.50 0.98 2.61
C SER A 56 -0.08 1.08 2.06
N GLY A 57 0.66 -0.03 2.00
CA GLY A 57 1.80 -0.12 1.10
C GLY A 57 1.38 0.18 -0.36
N HIS A 58 2.33 0.60 -1.19
CA HIS A 58 2.10 0.92 -2.59
C HIS A 58 1.49 -0.27 -3.34
N ALA A 59 0.24 -0.13 -3.78
CA ALA A 59 -0.51 -1.15 -4.48
C ALA A 59 -0.35 -0.97 -5.99
N TYR A 60 0.11 -1.99 -6.71
CA TYR A 60 0.29 -1.87 -8.16
C TYR A 60 -1.05 -2.00 -8.90
N ALA A 61 -1.33 -1.00 -9.73
CA ALA A 61 -2.60 -0.87 -10.46
C ALA A 61 -2.64 -1.66 -11.76
N LEU A 62 -1.47 -2.00 -12.32
CA LEU A 62 -1.32 -2.78 -13.53
C LEU A 62 -0.22 -3.83 -13.33
N PRO A 63 -0.32 -5.02 -13.94
CA PRO A 63 0.68 -6.09 -13.80
C PRO A 63 2.11 -5.67 -14.15
N ASP A 64 2.29 -4.86 -15.19
CA ASP A 64 3.56 -4.29 -15.65
C ASP A 64 4.13 -3.18 -14.72
N GLY A 65 3.32 -2.74 -13.76
CA GLY A 65 3.68 -1.75 -12.76
C GLY A 65 4.31 -2.32 -11.49
N GLN A 66 4.52 -3.64 -11.37
CA GLN A 66 5.03 -4.23 -10.13
C GLN A 66 6.50 -3.88 -9.90
N ALA A 67 6.79 -3.24 -8.76
CA ALA A 67 8.13 -2.74 -8.42
C ALA A 67 8.87 -3.65 -7.42
N SER A 68 8.14 -4.43 -6.61
CA SER A 68 8.75 -5.23 -5.54
C SER A 68 8.07 -6.59 -5.32
N PRO A 69 8.81 -7.63 -4.87
CA PRO A 69 8.23 -8.92 -4.52
C PRO A 69 7.22 -8.75 -3.38
N ARG A 70 6.12 -9.51 -3.42
CA ARG A 70 5.07 -9.49 -2.38
C ARG A 70 4.50 -8.08 -2.11
N GLN A 71 4.45 -7.25 -3.15
CA GLN A 71 3.75 -5.97 -3.16
C GLN A 71 2.24 -6.19 -3.19
N LEU A 72 1.45 -5.29 -2.61
CA LEU A 72 -0.01 -5.38 -2.67
C LEU A 72 -0.51 -5.13 -4.10
N GLY A 73 -1.49 -5.89 -4.60
CA GLY A 73 -2.09 -5.68 -5.92
C GLY A 73 -3.47 -5.00 -5.83
N ILE A 74 -3.82 -4.21 -6.85
CA ILE A 74 -5.18 -3.65 -7.04
C ILE A 74 -5.61 -3.66 -8.52
N TYR A 75 -5.08 -4.61 -9.30
CA TYR A 75 -5.16 -4.60 -10.77
C TYR A 75 -6.21 -5.55 -11.39
N ARG A 76 -6.90 -6.36 -10.58
CA ARG A 76 -7.90 -7.33 -11.05
C ARG A 76 -8.98 -7.62 -10.00
N ASP A 77 -10.19 -7.90 -10.45
CA ASP A 77 -11.35 -8.10 -9.57
C ASP A 77 -11.21 -9.28 -8.62
N THR A 78 -10.44 -10.32 -8.97
CA THR A 78 -10.20 -11.45 -8.07
C THR A 78 -9.43 -11.05 -6.80
N LEU A 79 -8.85 -9.84 -6.75
CA LEU A 79 -8.19 -9.29 -5.56
C LEU A 79 -9.17 -8.58 -4.62
N VAL A 80 -10.33 -8.15 -5.13
CA VAL A 80 -11.32 -7.37 -4.37
C VAL A 80 -11.74 -8.08 -3.08
N PRO A 81 -12.05 -9.39 -3.05
CA PRO A 81 -12.47 -10.05 -1.81
C PRO A 81 -11.46 -9.90 -0.67
N GLY A 82 -10.16 -10.10 -0.94
CA GLY A 82 -9.11 -9.97 0.08
C GLY A 82 -8.85 -8.52 0.49
N LEU A 83 -8.98 -7.56 -0.44
CA LEU A 83 -8.91 -6.13 -0.13
C LEU A 83 -10.09 -5.69 0.75
N THR A 84 -11.30 -6.16 0.43
CA THR A 84 -12.51 -5.92 1.23
C THR A 84 -12.37 -6.50 2.63
N GLU A 85 -11.86 -7.73 2.77
CA GLU A 85 -11.59 -8.34 4.08
C GLU A 85 -10.62 -7.48 4.92
N MET A 86 -9.52 -7.02 4.30
CA MET A 86 -8.55 -6.15 4.96
C MET A 86 -9.16 -4.82 5.44
N VAL A 87 -9.95 -4.17 4.57
CA VAL A 87 -10.60 -2.89 4.88
C VAL A 87 -11.63 -3.07 5.99
N ASN A 88 -12.47 -4.09 5.90
CA ASN A 88 -13.47 -4.41 6.93
C ASN A 88 -12.81 -4.66 8.29
N ALA A 89 -11.76 -5.47 8.34
CA ALA A 89 -11.05 -5.76 9.59
C ALA A 89 -10.48 -4.50 10.27
N VAL A 90 -10.01 -3.52 9.48
CA VAL A 90 -9.56 -2.21 10.01
C VAL A 90 -10.75 -1.38 10.51
N HIS A 91 -11.85 -1.35 9.76
CA HIS A 91 -13.04 -0.58 10.11
C HIS A 91 -13.76 -1.15 11.35
N ASP A 92 -13.79 -2.47 11.51
CA ASP A 92 -14.41 -3.16 12.65
C ASP A 92 -13.75 -2.78 13.99
N VAL A 93 -12.48 -2.37 13.97
CA VAL A 93 -11.75 -1.87 15.14
C VAL A 93 -11.72 -0.33 15.22
N GLY A 94 -12.55 0.35 14.43
CA GLY A 94 -12.68 1.81 14.43
C GLY A 94 -11.61 2.56 13.64
N GLY A 95 -10.71 1.86 12.95
CA GLY A 95 -9.64 2.46 12.14
C GLY A 95 -10.13 3.03 10.81
N ARG A 96 -9.24 3.74 10.12
CA ARG A 96 -9.44 4.20 8.73
C ARG A 96 -8.23 3.82 7.89
N ILE A 97 -8.47 3.38 6.67
CA ILE A 97 -7.43 2.98 5.73
C ILE A 97 -7.73 3.51 4.34
N VAL A 98 -6.68 3.96 3.64
CA VAL A 98 -6.71 4.32 2.22
C VAL A 98 -5.62 3.58 1.47
N VAL A 99 -5.81 3.38 0.17
CA VAL A 99 -4.84 2.70 -0.69
C VAL A 99 -3.91 3.70 -1.37
N GLN A 100 -2.61 3.43 -1.37
CA GLN A 100 -1.67 4.12 -2.25
C GLN A 100 -1.63 3.39 -3.60
N ILE A 101 -2.31 3.94 -4.61
CA ILE A 101 -2.25 3.41 -5.98
C ILE A 101 -0.89 3.77 -6.59
N SER A 102 -0.25 2.80 -7.24
CA SER A 102 1.11 2.96 -7.77
C SER A 102 1.31 2.22 -9.10
N HIS A 103 2.30 2.71 -9.86
CA HIS A 103 2.89 2.03 -11.01
C HIS A 103 4.40 2.25 -10.96
N GLY A 104 5.20 1.19 -11.05
CA GLY A 104 6.66 1.23 -10.93
C GLY A 104 7.34 2.03 -12.04
N GLY A 105 6.74 2.07 -13.23
CA GLY A 105 7.26 2.80 -14.37
C GLY A 105 8.66 2.31 -14.73
N ALA A 106 9.63 3.21 -14.88
CA ALA A 106 11.03 2.85 -15.10
C ALA A 106 11.63 1.98 -13.96
N SER A 107 11.04 2.05 -12.76
CA SER A 107 11.43 1.25 -11.58
C SER A 107 10.64 -0.06 -11.44
N SER A 108 9.77 -0.39 -12.39
CA SER A 108 9.14 -1.72 -12.45
C SER A 108 10.22 -2.80 -12.55
N ASN A 109 9.96 -3.96 -11.96
CA ASN A 109 10.91 -5.05 -11.95
C ASN A 109 10.59 -6.02 -13.09
N SER A 110 11.38 -6.01 -14.17
CA SER A 110 11.20 -6.90 -15.32
C SER A 110 11.22 -8.39 -14.96
N GLY A 111 11.97 -8.78 -13.92
CA GLY A 111 11.99 -10.16 -13.42
C GLY A 111 10.69 -10.58 -12.74
N LEU A 112 9.87 -9.63 -12.26
CA LEU A 112 8.54 -9.91 -11.68
C LEU A 112 7.42 -9.74 -12.71
N THR A 113 7.54 -8.72 -13.55
CA THR A 113 6.50 -8.34 -14.51
C THR A 113 6.56 -9.15 -15.81
N GLY A 114 7.72 -9.74 -16.14
CA GLY A 114 7.95 -10.46 -17.38
C GLY A 114 8.01 -9.57 -18.62
N VAL A 115 7.98 -8.24 -18.45
CA VAL A 115 7.98 -7.25 -19.54
C VAL A 115 9.01 -6.16 -19.30
N GLU A 116 9.35 -5.44 -20.35
CA GLU A 116 10.23 -4.27 -20.25
C GLU A 116 9.52 -3.13 -19.48
N PRO A 117 10.19 -2.47 -18.52
CA PRO A 117 9.61 -1.35 -17.79
C PRO A 117 9.20 -0.19 -18.70
N MET A 118 7.97 0.30 -18.53
CA MET A 118 7.44 1.44 -19.29
C MET A 118 7.79 2.77 -18.61
N ALA A 119 8.29 3.73 -19.37
CA ALA A 119 8.69 5.05 -18.89
C ALA A 119 8.36 6.15 -19.92
N PRO A 120 8.28 7.43 -19.51
CA PRO A 120 8.06 8.53 -20.45
C PRO A 120 9.15 8.70 -21.52
N SER A 121 10.36 8.22 -21.23
CA SER A 121 11.54 8.27 -22.11
C SER A 121 12.41 7.03 -21.91
N ALA A 122 13.23 6.69 -22.90
CA ALA A 122 14.20 5.59 -22.84
C ALA A 122 15.44 5.93 -21.99
N ILE A 123 15.22 6.37 -20.75
CA ILE A 123 16.26 6.67 -19.77
C ILE A 123 16.16 5.63 -18.65
N PRO A 124 17.25 4.93 -18.30
CA PRO A 124 17.24 4.00 -17.17
C PRO A 124 16.80 4.70 -15.88
N ALA A 125 16.11 3.97 -14.99
CA ALA A 125 15.75 4.45 -13.66
C ALA A 125 17.00 4.58 -12.75
N THR A 126 17.88 5.53 -13.07
CA THR A 126 19.12 5.90 -12.37
C THR A 126 20.11 4.75 -12.06
N GLU A 127 21.38 4.93 -12.44
CA GLU A 127 22.53 4.07 -12.04
C GLU A 127 22.88 4.14 -10.52
N GLY A 128 22.06 4.77 -9.69
CA GLY A 128 22.30 4.93 -8.26
C GLY A 128 21.84 3.70 -7.48
N LYS A 129 22.79 2.87 -7.05
CA LYS A 129 22.66 1.75 -6.09
C LYS A 129 21.24 1.59 -5.52
N ARG A 130 20.51 0.55 -5.97
CA ARG A 130 19.42 -0.02 -5.16
C ARG A 130 19.96 -0.15 -3.75
N ALA A 131 19.36 0.56 -2.79
CA ALA A 131 19.66 0.34 -1.39
C ALA A 131 19.30 -1.12 -1.10
N SER A 132 20.32 -1.98 -1.12
CA SER A 132 20.26 -3.36 -0.67
C SER A 132 20.05 -3.29 0.83
N PHE A 133 18.79 -3.28 1.25
CA PHE A 133 18.41 -3.63 2.61
C PHE A 133 18.52 -5.15 2.69
N ASN A 134 19.68 -5.61 3.17
CA ASN A 134 19.89 -6.96 3.67
C ASN A 134 19.02 -7.20 4.90
#